data_AF-A0A964XWD6-F1
#
_entry.id   AF-A0A964XWD6-F1
#
_cell.length_a   1.000
_cell.length_b   1.000
_cell.length_c   1.000
_cell.angle_alpha   90.00
_cell.angle_beta   90.00
_cell.angle_gamma   90.00
#
_symmetry.space_group_name_H-M   'P 1'
#
loop_
_entity.id
_entity.type
_entity.pdbx_description
1 polymer ?
#
loop_
_entity_poly.entity_id
_entity_poly.type
_entity_poly.pdbx_seq_one_letter_code
_entity_poly.pdbx_strand_id
1 'polypeptide(L)' 'MRVLFVKLSSLGDVVHTLPAAMDAWRSLPDVQIDWVVERGFAPLVQACE' A
#
# COMPACT_ATOMS: atom_id res chain seq x y z
N MET A 1 -10.39 -8.87 -6.52
CA MET A 1 -9.13 -9.63 -6.24
C MET A 1 -8.55 -9.12 -4.92
N ARG A 2 -7.95 -9.96 -4.07
CA ARG A 2 -7.39 -9.53 -2.78
C ARG A 2 -5.87 -9.59 -2.82
N VAL A 3 -5.21 -8.51 -2.42
CA VAL A 3 -3.74 -8.35 -2.44
C VAL A 3 -3.28 -7.85 -1.08
N LEU A 4 -2.17 -8.40 -0.58
CA LEU A 4 -1.52 -7.94 0.64
C LEU A 4 -0.13 -7.42 0.29
N PHE A 5 0.12 -6.13 0.51
CA PHE A 5 1.44 -5.54 0.40
C PHE A 5 2.20 -5.69 1.72
N VAL A 6 3.31 -6.42 1.69
CA VAL A 6 4.17 -6.60 2.87
C VAL A 6 5.46 -5.80 2.67
N LYS A 7 5.59 -4.69 3.40
CA LYS A 7 6.77 -3.82 3.36
C LYS A 7 7.18 -3.35 4.77
N LEU A 8 7.70 -4.30 5.55
CA LEU A 8 8.35 -4.06 6.84
C LEU A 8 9.78 -3.55 6.61
N SER A 9 9.89 -2.28 6.23
CA SER A 9 11.17 -1.63 5.91
C SER A 9 11.12 -0.14 6.26
N SER A 10 12.07 0.64 5.74
CA SER A 10 12.14 2.10 5.89
C SER A 10 10.95 2.83 5.26
N LEU A 11 10.76 4.09 5.66
CA LEU A 11 9.73 4.98 5.10
C LEU A 11 9.81 5.08 3.57
N GLY A 12 11.02 5.25 3.02
CA GLY A 12 11.23 5.42 1.59
C GLY A 12 10.72 4.23 0.78
N ASP A 13 10.96 3.02 1.29
CA ASP A 13 10.47 1.78 0.68
C ASP A 13 8.94 1.72 0.62
N VAL A 14 8.25 2.15 1.69
CA VAL A 14 6.78 2.21 1.72
C VAL A 14 6.28 3.24 0.71
N VAL A 15 6.84 4.44 0.71
CA VAL A 15 6.47 5.54 -0.20
C VAL A 15 6.65 5.13 -1.66
N HIS A 16 7.78 4.50 -2.01
CA HIS A 16 8.04 4.06 -3.38
C HIS A 16 7.12 2.93 -3.84
N THR A 17 6.39 2.28 -2.93
CA THR A 17 5.44 1.22 -3.26
C THR A 17 4.02 1.76 -3.50
N LEU A 18 3.69 2.96 -3.01
CA LEU A 18 2.36 3.58 -3.17
C LEU A 18 1.92 3.75 -4.64
N PRO A 19 2.78 4.16 -5.60
CA PRO A 19 2.37 4.27 -6.99
C PRO A 19 1.84 2.95 -7.58
N ALA A 20 2.43 1.81 -7.19
CA ALA A 20 1.97 0.51 -7.65
C ALA A 20 0.56 0.17 -7.12
N ALA A 21 0.24 0.56 -5.88
CA ALA A 21 -1.10 0.40 -5.33
C ALA A 21 -2.11 1.31 -6.04
N MET A 22 -1.72 2.57 -6.33
CA MET A 22 -2.56 3.51 -7.09
C MET A 22 -2.88 3.03 -8.50
N ASP A 23 -1.89 2.46 -9.19
CA ASP A 23 -2.09 1.90 -10.53
C ASP A 23 -2.98 0.66 -10.50
N ALA A 24 -2.85 -0.18 -9.45
CA ALA A 24 -3.73 -1.32 -9.23
C ALA A 24 -5.18 -0.88 -9.00
N TRP A 25 -5.43 0.10 -8.13
CA TRP A 25 -6.79 0.64 -7.91
C TRP A 25 -7.40 1.21 -9.20
N ARG A 26 -6.61 1.90 -10.03
CA ARG A 26 -7.10 2.45 -11.30
C ARG A 26 -7.42 1.38 -12.35
N SER A 27 -6.65 0.30 -12.37
CA SER A 27 -6.74 -0.72 -13.41
C SER A 27 -7.67 -1.89 -13.06
N LEU A 28 -7.96 -2.08 -11.77
CA LEU A 28 -8.70 -3.23 -11.24
C LEU A 28 -9.85 -2.74 -10.34
N PRO A 29 -11.08 -2.58 -10.88
CA PRO A 29 -12.20 -1.93 -10.19
C PRO A 29 -12.57 -2.55 -8.82
N ASP A 30 -12.34 -3.86 -8.66
CA ASP A 30 -12.69 -4.61 -7.44
C ASP A 30 -11.45 -5.14 -6.71
N VAL A 31 -10.30 -4.46 -6.84
CA VAL A 31 -9.12 -4.83 -6.05
C VAL A 31 -9.26 -4.35 -4.62
N GLN A 32 -8.98 -5.24 -3.67
CA GLN A 32 -8.82 -4.90 -2.26
C GLN A 32 -7.34 -5.05 -1.93
N ILE A 33 -6.76 -3.99 -1.39
CA ILE A 33 -5.35 -3.92 -1.02
C ILE A 33 -5.27 -3.72 0.48
N ASP A 34 -4.67 -4.69 1.15
CA ASP A 34 -4.33 -4.63 2.58
C ASP A 34 -2.81 -4.40 2.73
N TRP A 35 -2.37 -3.82 3.86
CA TRP A 35 -0.96 -3.49 4.10
C TRP A 35 -0.41 -4.12 5.39
N VAL A 36 0.82 -4.63 5.31
CA VAL A 36 1.68 -4.93 6.46
C VAL A 36 2.90 -4.02 6.38
N VAL A 37 2.93 -3.03 7.26
CA VAL A 37 4.02 -2.05 7.41
C VAL A 37 4.38 -1.87 8.88
N GLU A 38 5.52 -1.27 9.15
CA GLU A 38 5.88 -0.86 10.51
C GLU A 38 4.82 0.08 11.09
N ARG A 39 4.53 -0.03 12.39
CA ARG A 39 3.44 0.70 13.04
C ARG A 39 3.51 2.22 12.82
N GLY A 40 4.72 2.78 12.77
CA GLY A 40 4.95 4.21 12.53
C GLY A 40 4.50 4.69 11.15
N PHE A 41 4.33 3.79 10.18
CA PHE A 41 3.91 4.11 8.81
C PHE A 41 2.46 3.74 8.52
N ALA A 42 1.73 3.16 9.48
CA ALA A 42 0.30 2.88 9.31
C ALA A 42 -0.53 4.13 8.91
N PRO A 43 -0.32 5.32 9.52
CA PRO A 43 -1.05 6.52 9.10
C PRO A 43 -0.74 6.96 7.66
N LEU A 44 0.45 6.66 7.14
CA LEU A 44 0.85 7.01 5.78
C LEU A 44 0.05 6.22 4.75
N VAL A 45 -0.03 4.89 4.90
CA VAL A 45 -0.74 4.03 3.95
C VAL A 45 -2.26 4.25 4.03
N GLN A 46 -2.80 4.46 5.24
CA GLN A 46 -4.22 4.77 5.44
C GLN A 46 -4.67 6.10 4.80
N ALA A 47 -3.78 7.09 4.74
CA ALA A 47 -4.10 8.37 4.09
C ALA A 47 -4.09 8.28 2.55
N CYS A 48 -3.58 7.20 1.99
CA CYS A 48 -3.44 6.98 0.55
C CYS A 48 -4.43 5.95 -0.01
N GLU A 49 -5.23 5.30 0.84
CA GLU A 49 -6.32 4.38 0.49
C GLU A 49 -7.55 5.10 -0.10
#